data_AF-A0A3C0IE33-F1
#
_entry.id   AF-A0A3C0IE33-F1
#
_cell.length_a   1.000
_cell.length_b   1.000
_cell.length_c   1.000
_cell.angle_alpha   90.00
_cell.angle_beta   90.00
_cell.angle_gamma   90.00
#
_symmetry.space_group_name_H-M   'P 1'
#
loop_
_entity.id
_entity.type
_entity.pdbx_description
1 polymer ?
#
loop_
_entity_poly.entity_id
_entity_poly.type
_entity_poly.pdbx_seq_one_letter_code
_entity_poly.pdbx_strand_id
1 'polypeptide(L)'
;MANVLWLQGGACSGNTMSFLNAEEPTVIELVTDYGVNILWHPSIGLEIGEQVTHLMHDLIQGKQQLDILVYEGSIVQGPKNTGTMNYFCDRPMKDWIKELSEVAGYVVAIGDCATWGGIPAVPPNPSESTGMQFHKQKIGGYLGANYRSKGGL
;
A
#
# COMPACT_ATOMS: atom_id res chain seq x y z
N MET A 1 -11.17 -15.83 -7.02
CA MET A 1 -10.64 -14.54 -7.49
C MET A 1 -9.98 -13.90 -6.28
N ALA A 2 -8.72 -13.47 -6.38
CA ALA A 2 -8.01 -12.84 -5.26
C ALA A 2 -8.33 -11.35 -5.23
N ASN A 3 -8.84 -10.86 -4.10
CA ASN A 3 -9.16 -9.46 -3.88
C ASN A 3 -7.90 -8.66 -3.53
N VAL A 4 -7.56 -7.71 -4.39
CA VAL A 4 -6.37 -6.88 -4.30
C VAL A 4 -6.76 -5.43 -4.04
N LEU A 5 -6.26 -4.86 -2.94
CA LEU A 5 -6.31 -3.42 -2.71
C LEU A 5 -4.92 -2.84 -2.98
N TRP A 6 -4.84 -1.78 -3.78
CA TRP A 6 -3.58 -1.05 -4.02
C TRP A 6 -3.68 0.36 -3.47
N LEU A 7 -2.74 0.75 -2.60
CA LEU A 7 -2.66 2.10 -2.05
C LEU A 7 -1.31 2.77 -2.38
N GLN A 8 -1.31 4.10 -2.46
CA GLN A 8 -0.13 4.91 -2.76
C GLN A 8 0.14 5.95 -1.67
N GLY A 9 1.36 5.97 -1.13
CA GLY A 9 1.80 6.98 -0.16
C GLY A 9 2.73 8.02 -0.76
N GLY A 10 3.94 8.16 -0.19
CA GLY A 10 5.01 8.99 -0.76
C GLY A 10 5.58 8.35 -2.03
N ALA A 11 4.84 8.47 -3.13
CA ALA A 11 5.04 7.79 -4.41
C ALA A 11 5.13 8.77 -5.59
N CYS A 12 5.73 8.30 -6.69
CA CYS A 12 5.75 8.98 -7.98
C CYS A 12 4.85 8.29 -9.03
N SER A 13 4.08 7.26 -8.63
CA SER A 13 3.26 6.41 -9.49
C SER A 13 4.02 5.64 -10.59
N GLY A 14 5.35 5.56 -10.48
CA GLY A 14 6.18 4.82 -11.45
C GLY A 14 5.94 3.31 -11.41
N ASN A 15 5.62 2.74 -10.25
CA ASN A 15 5.30 1.31 -10.15
C ASN A 15 3.91 1.02 -10.75
N THR A 16 2.93 1.91 -10.58
CA THR A 16 1.68 1.85 -11.35
C THR A 16 1.95 1.87 -12.86
N MET A 17 2.74 2.83 -13.35
CA MET A 17 3.00 2.92 -14.80
C MET A 17 3.75 1.70 -15.32
N SER A 18 4.68 1.14 -14.52
CA SER A 18 5.32 -0.13 -14.85
C SER A 18 4.32 -1.29 -14.88
N PHE A 19 3.40 -1.37 -13.92
CA PHE A 19 2.36 -2.39 -13.86
C PHE A 19 1.43 -2.33 -15.07
N LEU A 20 0.98 -1.14 -15.46
CA LEU A 20 0.11 -0.93 -16.62
C LEU A 20 0.77 -1.26 -17.97
N ASN A 21 2.11 -1.28 -18.02
CA ASN A 21 2.88 -1.66 -19.20
C ASN A 21 3.29 -3.16 -19.22
N ALA A 22 2.79 -3.97 -18.28
CA ALA A 22 3.07 -5.41 -18.30
C ALA A 22 2.49 -6.06 -19.56
N GLU A 23 3.22 -7.01 -20.15
CA GLU A 23 2.81 -7.77 -21.34
C GLU A 23 2.63 -9.28 -21.06
N GLU A 24 3.18 -9.79 -19.96
CA GLU A 24 3.20 -11.23 -19.65
C GLU A 24 2.94 -11.52 -18.15
N PRO A 25 1.68 -11.60 -17.70
CA PRO A 25 0.46 -11.20 -18.42
C PRO A 25 0.27 -9.68 -18.40
N THR A 26 -0.57 -9.18 -19.30
CA THR A 26 -1.10 -7.81 -19.24
C THR A 26 -2.00 -7.61 -18.02
N VAL A 27 -2.22 -6.36 -17.63
CA VAL A 27 -3.17 -6.04 -16.54
C VAL A 27 -4.60 -6.47 -16.88
N ILE A 28 -4.98 -6.43 -18.16
CA ILE A 28 -6.30 -6.86 -18.61
C ILE A 28 -6.44 -8.36 -18.41
N GLU A 29 -5.49 -9.16 -18.91
CA GLU A 29 -5.48 -10.62 -18.72
C GLU A 29 -5.43 -10.99 -17.24
N LEU A 30 -4.65 -10.26 -16.43
CA LEU A 30 -4.57 -10.49 -14.99
C LEU A 30 -5.95 -10.42 -14.31
N VAL A 31 -6.78 -9.47 -14.73
CA VAL A 31 -8.14 -9.28 -14.20
C VAL A 31 -9.14 -10.27 -14.82
N THR A 32 -9.11 -10.47 -16.14
CA THR A 32 -10.11 -11.28 -16.86
C THR A 32 -9.85 -12.78 -16.76
N ASP A 33 -8.58 -13.20 -16.76
CA ASP A 33 -8.19 -14.59 -17.02
C ASP A 33 -7.47 -15.22 -15.82
N TYR A 34 -6.69 -14.43 -15.06
CA TYR A 34 -5.93 -14.93 -13.89
C TYR A 34 -6.65 -14.73 -12.56
N GLY A 35 -7.89 -14.23 -12.59
CA GLY A 35 -8.74 -14.17 -11.41
C GLY A 35 -8.25 -13.20 -10.34
N VAL A 36 -7.71 -12.05 -10.74
CA VAL A 36 -7.43 -10.93 -9.82
C VAL A 36 -8.58 -9.93 -9.85
N ASN A 37 -9.12 -9.62 -8.67
CA ASN A 37 -10.11 -8.58 -8.49
C ASN A 37 -9.46 -7.34 -7.87
N ILE A 38 -9.21 -6.30 -8.66
CA ILE A 38 -8.69 -5.04 -8.14
C ILE A 38 -9.84 -4.30 -7.47
N LEU A 39 -9.89 -4.36 -6.14
CA LEU A 39 -10.92 -3.70 -5.34
C LEU A 39 -10.89 -2.20 -5.51
N TRP A 40 -9.68 -1.64 -5.52
CA TRP A 40 -9.44 -0.23 -5.79
C TRP A 40 -7.96 0.02 -6.07
N HIS A 41 -7.69 1.00 -6.93
CA HIS A 41 -6.35 1.48 -7.24
C HIS A 41 -6.42 2.99 -7.59
N PRO A 42 -5.52 3.86 -7.10
CA PRO A 42 -5.63 5.32 -7.24
C PRO A 42 -5.81 5.84 -8.68
N SER A 43 -5.15 5.21 -9.66
CA SER A 43 -5.17 5.66 -11.06
C SER A 43 -6.25 5.03 -11.94
N ILE A 44 -6.90 3.95 -11.51
CA ILE A 44 -7.85 3.19 -12.35
C ILE A 44 -9.15 2.81 -11.63
N GLY A 45 -9.25 3.08 -10.33
CA GLY A 45 -10.45 2.85 -9.53
C GLY A 45 -11.59 3.76 -9.98
N LEU A 46 -12.81 3.25 -9.94
CA LEU A 46 -14.01 3.99 -10.31
C LEU A 46 -14.62 4.71 -9.10
N GLU A 47 -14.44 4.15 -7.91
CA GLU A 47 -14.93 4.70 -6.65
C GLU A 47 -14.16 5.96 -6.28
N ILE A 48 -14.91 6.98 -5.85
CA ILE A 48 -14.37 8.28 -5.45
C ILE A 48 -14.96 8.75 -4.10
N GLY A 49 -14.19 9.55 -3.37
CA GLY A 49 -14.63 10.17 -2.11
C GLY A 49 -15.09 9.15 -1.07
N GLU A 50 -16.30 9.35 -0.53
CA GLU A 50 -16.89 8.50 0.52
C GLU A 50 -17.02 7.03 0.12
N GLN A 51 -17.18 6.72 -1.18
CA GLN A 51 -17.24 5.34 -1.66
C GLN A 51 -15.96 4.57 -1.33
N VAL A 52 -14.80 5.23 -1.50
CA VAL A 52 -13.50 4.65 -1.17
C VAL A 52 -13.37 4.50 0.34
N THR A 53 -13.77 5.52 1.12
CA THR A 53 -13.76 5.46 2.59
C THR A 53 -14.61 4.30 3.12
N HIS A 54 -15.80 4.05 2.54
CA HIS A 54 -16.63 2.92 2.91
C HIS A 54 -15.98 1.58 2.57
N LEU A 55 -15.39 1.44 1.37
CA LEU A 55 -14.60 0.26 1.00
C LEU A 55 -13.49 -0.01 2.01
N MET A 56 -12.75 1.03 2.43
CA MET A 56 -11.68 0.89 3.43
C MET A 56 -12.20 0.32 4.74
N HIS A 57 -13.31 0.85 5.23
CA HIS A 57 -13.94 0.36 6.46
C HIS A 57 -14.49 -1.05 6.32
N ASP A 58 -15.10 -1.40 5.19
CA ASP A 58 -15.65 -2.74 4.96
C ASP A 58 -14.56 -3.81 4.92
N LEU A 59 -13.37 -3.48 4.41
CA LEU A 59 -12.20 -4.36 4.44
C LEU A 59 -11.69 -4.58 5.87
N ILE A 60 -11.53 -3.51 6.65
CA ILE A 60 -11.06 -3.57 8.04
C ILE A 60 -12.07 -4.31 8.93
N GLN A 61 -13.36 -4.13 8.69
CA GLN A 61 -14.43 -4.83 9.40
C GLN A 61 -14.63 -6.29 8.92
N GLY A 62 -13.91 -6.71 7.88
CA GLY A 62 -14.02 -8.06 7.31
C GLY A 62 -15.35 -8.34 6.60
N LYS A 63 -16.13 -7.31 6.25
CA LYS A 63 -17.33 -7.45 5.39
C LYS A 63 -16.93 -7.83 3.97
N GLN A 64 -15.77 -7.35 3.53
CA GLN A 64 -15.14 -7.75 2.29
C GLN A 64 -13.76 -8.34 2.59
N GLN A 65 -13.45 -9.49 2.00
CA GLN A 65 -12.17 -10.15 2.17
C GLN A 65 -11.07 -9.36 1.46
N LEU A 66 -9.95 -9.12 2.15
CA LEU A 66 -8.73 -8.55 1.59
C LEU A 66 -7.66 -9.66 1.48
N ASP A 67 -7.41 -10.15 0.27
CA ASP A 67 -6.42 -11.22 0.06
C ASP A 67 -5.02 -10.65 -0.05
N ILE A 68 -4.84 -9.56 -0.80
CA ILE A 68 -3.54 -8.92 -1.03
C ILE A 68 -3.67 -7.41 -0.85
N LEU A 69 -2.90 -6.86 0.07
CA LEU A 69 -2.66 -5.42 0.16
C LEU A 69 -1.36 -5.09 -0.57
N VAL A 70 -1.44 -4.37 -1.68
CA VAL A 70 -0.29 -3.78 -2.37
C VAL A 70 -0.11 -2.35 -1.89
N TYR A 71 1.11 -1.99 -1.51
CA TYR A 71 1.45 -0.62 -1.15
C TYR A 71 2.63 -0.12 -1.97
N GLU A 72 2.41 1.02 -2.64
CA GLU A 72 3.39 1.73 -3.45
C GLU A 72 3.81 3.03 -2.77
N GLY A 73 5.11 3.33 -2.85
CA GLY A 73 5.67 4.54 -2.24
C GLY A 73 6.08 4.34 -0.79
N SER A 74 6.76 5.34 -0.23
CA SER A 74 7.21 5.29 1.17
C SER A 74 6.06 5.51 2.14
N ILE A 75 6.17 4.96 3.36
CA ILE A 75 5.30 5.33 4.48
C ILE A 75 5.78 6.67 5.02
N VAL A 76 4.96 7.71 4.86
CA VAL A 76 5.24 9.06 5.36
C VAL A 76 4.79 9.15 6.82
N GLN A 77 5.74 9.42 7.73
CA GLN A 77 5.44 9.52 9.16
C GLN A 77 5.42 10.97 9.66
N GLY A 78 5.95 11.91 8.89
CA GLY A 78 6.13 13.28 9.35
C GLY A 78 4.87 14.16 9.35
N PRO A 79 4.97 15.34 10.01
CA PRO A 79 6.03 15.71 10.93
C PRO A 79 5.87 15.05 12.30
N LYS A 80 6.94 14.88 13.07
CA LYS A 80 6.92 14.41 14.47
C LYS A 80 6.09 13.13 14.65
N ASN A 81 6.22 12.21 13.70
CA ASN A 81 5.48 10.96 13.65
C ASN A 81 3.93 11.12 13.63
N THR A 82 3.37 12.23 13.15
CA THR A 82 1.90 12.38 13.02
C THR A 82 1.35 11.75 11.75
N GLY A 83 2.17 11.59 10.69
CA GLY A 83 1.76 11.13 9.36
C GLY A 83 0.95 12.15 8.56
N THR A 84 0.77 13.37 9.08
CA THR A 84 -0.13 14.37 8.48
C THR A 84 0.39 14.98 7.19
N MET A 85 1.63 14.69 6.78
CA MET A 85 2.15 15.01 5.45
C MET A 85 1.57 14.11 4.34
N ASN A 86 0.80 13.07 4.68
CA ASN A 86 0.11 12.23 3.71
C ASN A 86 -1.24 11.76 4.25
N TYR A 87 -2.31 12.44 3.83
CA TYR A 87 -3.69 12.08 4.12
C TYR A 87 -4.30 11.21 3.03
N PHE A 88 -5.18 10.32 3.45
CA PHE A 88 -6.07 9.56 2.59
C PHE A 88 -7.36 9.28 3.34
N CYS A 89 -8.53 9.52 2.73
CA CYS A 89 -9.83 9.36 3.38
C CYS A 89 -9.87 10.01 4.78
N ASP A 90 -9.50 11.30 4.85
CA ASP A 90 -9.56 12.16 6.04
C ASP A 90 -8.68 11.77 7.25
N ARG A 91 -7.74 10.83 7.09
CA ARG A 91 -6.76 10.48 8.12
C ARG A 91 -5.38 10.15 7.54
N PRO A 92 -4.32 10.09 8.36
CA PRO A 92 -2.98 9.72 7.88
C PRO A 92 -2.97 8.35 7.20
N MET A 93 -2.36 8.26 6.01
CA MET A 93 -2.26 7.02 5.22
C MET A 93 -1.63 5.88 6.03
N LYS A 94 -0.59 6.17 6.81
CA LYS A 94 0.10 5.17 7.62
C LYS A 94 -0.85 4.40 8.55
N ASP A 95 -1.86 5.07 9.09
CA ASP A 95 -2.80 4.44 10.01
C ASP A 95 -3.70 3.45 9.26
N TRP A 96 -4.11 3.76 8.03
CA TRP A 96 -4.82 2.80 7.16
C TRP A 96 -3.95 1.58 6.90
N ILE A 97 -2.68 1.78 6.54
CA ILE A 97 -1.76 0.68 6.29
C ILE A 97 -1.61 -0.23 7.50
N LYS A 98 -1.54 0.33 8.71
CA LYS A 98 -1.51 -0.47 9.93
C LYS A 98 -2.74 -1.37 10.04
N GLU A 99 -3.94 -0.79 10.03
CA GLU A 99 -5.19 -1.56 10.20
C GLU A 99 -5.43 -2.58 9.07
N LEU A 100 -5.11 -2.22 7.82
CA LEU A 100 -5.27 -3.13 6.67
C LEU A 100 -4.26 -4.27 6.70
N SER A 101 -3.02 -4.00 7.12
CA SER A 101 -1.98 -5.02 7.22
C SER A 101 -2.35 -6.11 8.24
N GLU A 102 -3.10 -5.75 9.28
CA GLU A 102 -3.58 -6.70 10.30
C GLU A 102 -4.68 -7.62 9.75
N VAL A 103 -5.44 -7.18 8.74
CA VAL A 103 -6.56 -7.96 8.18
C VAL A 103 -6.25 -8.66 6.86
N ALA A 104 -5.25 -8.19 6.11
CA ALA A 104 -4.87 -8.72 4.80
C ALA A 104 -4.29 -10.14 4.87
N GLY A 105 -4.61 -10.96 3.87
CA GLY A 105 -3.98 -12.26 3.66
C GLY A 105 -2.47 -12.14 3.46
N TYR A 106 -2.05 -11.29 2.52
CA TYR A 106 -0.67 -10.97 2.22
C TYR A 106 -0.48 -9.47 2.05
N VAL A 107 0.73 -8.99 2.32
CA VAL A 107 1.13 -7.59 2.09
C VAL A 107 2.32 -7.55 1.15
N VAL A 108 2.21 -6.75 0.08
CA VAL A 108 3.22 -6.58 -0.95
C VAL A 108 3.69 -5.13 -0.95
N ALA A 109 4.93 -4.91 -0.52
CA ALA A 109 5.62 -3.64 -0.70
C ALA A 109 6.18 -3.58 -2.14
N ILE A 110 5.62 -2.70 -2.99
CA ILE A 110 6.05 -2.61 -4.40
C ILE A 110 6.99 -1.41 -4.62
N GLY A 111 8.17 -1.72 -5.15
CA GLY A 111 9.21 -0.74 -5.46
C GLY A 111 10.07 -0.32 -4.26
N ASP A 112 11.22 0.29 -4.55
CA ASP A 112 12.23 0.67 -3.54
C ASP A 112 11.70 1.61 -2.46
N CYS A 113 10.73 2.47 -2.82
CA CYS A 113 10.10 3.38 -1.87
C CYS A 113 9.31 2.61 -0.80
N ALA A 114 8.49 1.63 -1.18
CA ALA A 114 7.71 0.84 -0.24
C ALA A 114 8.57 -0.16 0.51
N THR A 115 9.56 -0.76 -0.13
CA THR A 115 10.39 -1.79 0.51
C THR A 115 11.38 -1.18 1.50
N TRP A 116 12.11 -0.13 1.08
CA TRP A 116 13.29 0.39 1.79
C TRP A 116 13.18 1.87 2.21
N GLY A 117 12.10 2.54 1.83
CA GLY A 117 11.88 3.98 2.01
C GLY A 117 12.36 4.83 0.84
N GLY A 118 13.15 4.27 -0.10
CA GLY A 118 13.55 4.91 -1.36
C GLY A 118 14.22 6.28 -1.21
N ILE A 119 14.06 7.12 -2.24
CA ILE A 119 14.55 8.51 -2.26
C ILE A 119 13.99 9.34 -1.08
N PRO A 120 12.68 9.27 -0.74
CA PRO A 120 12.13 10.05 0.38
C PRO A 120 12.82 9.80 1.73
N ALA A 121 13.28 8.57 1.98
CA ALA A 121 13.99 8.23 3.22
C ALA A 121 15.48 8.62 3.25
N VAL A 122 16.01 9.28 2.21
CA VAL A 122 17.40 9.79 2.21
C VAL A 122 17.49 11.04 3.11
N PRO A 123 18.58 11.23 3.89
CA PRO A 123 18.79 12.46 4.66
C PRO A 123 18.62 13.72 3.79
N PRO A 124 17.96 14.78 4.29
CA PRO A 124 17.55 14.96 5.68
C PRO A 124 16.21 14.30 6.08
N ASN A 125 15.53 13.59 5.17
CA ASN A 125 14.25 12.90 5.39
C ASN A 125 13.20 13.74 6.16
N PRO A 126 12.81 14.92 5.64
CA PRO A 126 11.89 15.83 6.34
C PRO A 126 10.48 15.25 6.51
N SER A 127 10.11 14.28 5.67
CA SER A 127 8.83 13.57 5.72
C SER A 127 8.85 12.36 6.67
N GLU A 128 9.98 12.10 7.32
CA GLU A 128 10.19 10.94 8.21
C GLU A 128 9.80 9.61 7.52
N SER A 129 10.01 9.56 6.21
CA SER A 129 9.66 8.46 5.34
C SER A 129 10.44 7.20 5.67
N THR A 130 9.78 6.06 5.56
CA THR A 130 10.38 4.73 5.74
C THR A 130 9.74 3.71 4.79
N GLY A 131 10.36 2.55 4.60
CA GLY A 131 9.71 1.41 3.98
C GLY A 131 8.78 0.68 4.96
N MET A 132 8.01 -0.27 4.44
CA MET A 132 7.03 -1.03 5.21
C MET A 132 7.71 -1.91 6.25
N GLN A 133 8.65 -2.76 5.85
CA GLN A 133 9.37 -3.65 6.79
C GLN A 133 10.84 -3.27 6.96
N PHE A 134 11.40 -2.47 6.06
CA PHE A 134 12.79 -2.01 6.15
C PHE A 134 12.91 -0.49 6.12
N HIS A 135 13.89 0.01 6.85
CA HIS A 135 14.37 1.38 6.75
C HIS A 135 15.81 1.34 6.22
N LYS A 136 15.96 1.60 4.92
CA LYS A 136 17.21 1.33 4.20
C LYS A 136 17.65 -0.12 4.47
N GLN A 137 18.91 -0.36 4.83
CA GLN A 137 19.44 -1.71 5.05
C GLN A 137 18.96 -2.37 6.36
N LYS A 138 18.23 -1.66 7.22
CA LYS A 138 17.81 -2.18 8.53
C LYS A 138 16.38 -2.69 8.47
N ILE A 139 16.16 -3.91 8.93
CA ILE A 139 14.81 -4.41 9.19
C ILE A 139 14.21 -3.65 10.40
N GLY A 140 12.91 -3.39 10.36
CA GLY A 140 12.21 -2.56 11.36
C GLY A 140 11.63 -1.26 10.80
N GLY A 141 11.17 -1.26 9.55
CA GLY A 141 10.36 -0.19 8.96
C GLY A 141 9.02 0.01 9.69
N TYR A 142 8.05 0.63 9.03
CA TYR A 142 6.78 1.03 9.68
C TYR A 142 6.03 -0.12 10.38
N LEU A 143 5.94 -1.29 9.76
CA LEU A 143 5.28 -2.48 10.32
C LEU A 143 6.14 -3.20 11.38
N GLY A 144 7.43 -2.87 11.47
CA GLY A 144 8.37 -3.49 12.40
C GLY A 144 8.97 -4.80 11.89
N ALA A 145 10.04 -5.25 12.56
CA ALA A 145 10.86 -6.38 12.08
C ALA A 145 10.17 -7.75 12.20
N ASN A 146 9.23 -7.87 13.13
CA ASN A 146 8.53 -9.12 13.43
C ASN A 146 7.18 -9.23 12.71
N TYR A 147 6.81 -8.23 11.90
CA TYR A 147 5.55 -8.26 11.17
C TYR A 147 5.46 -9.49 10.27
N ARG A 148 4.29 -10.13 10.30
CA ARG A 148 3.83 -11.17 9.37
C ARG A 148 2.35 -10.92 9.10
N SER A 149 1.98 -10.99 7.83
CA SER A 149 0.58 -11.02 7.37
C SER A 149 -0.14 -12.29 7.84
N LYS A 150 -1.46 -12.36 7.68
CA LYS A 150 -2.25 -13.55 8.07
C LYS A 150 -1.81 -14.83 7.35
N GLY A 151 -1.29 -14.70 6.13
CA GLY A 151 -0.72 -15.79 5.34
C GLY A 151 0.68 -16.23 5.79
N GLY A 152 1.28 -15.56 6.77
CA GLY A 152 2.56 -15.94 7.38
C GLY A 152 3.82 -15.34 6.71
N LEU A 153 3.65 -14.45 5.73
CA LEU A 153 4.74 -13.67 5.10
C LEU A 153 4.88 -12.29 5.73
#